data_AF-A0A819DNR8-F1
#
_entry.id   AF-A0A819DNR8-F1
#
_cell.length_a   1.000
_cell.length_b   1.000
_cell.length_c   1.000
_cell.angle_alpha   90.00
_cell.angle_beta   90.00
_cell.angle_gamma   90.00
#
_symmetry.space_group_name_H-M   'P 1'
#
loop_
_entity.id
_entity.type
_entity.pdbx_description
1 polymer ?
#
loop_
_entity_poly.entity_id
_entity_poly.type
_entity_poly.pdbx_seq_one_letter_code
_entity_poly.pdbx_strand_id
1 'polypeptide(L)'
;MDKTDFPPSGNKHDYMSIGPYWWPNPATPNGLPYIKKDGEVNPEVKNFSDKVNMPKLCENINTLALAYYYSSNEKYATHAIKLIEVWFLDTATKMNPNLKYGQAVKGKNEGRAEGIIDTRQFIFAIDGMGLLKGSKSWTTKHQTQMKQWFSEFLNWLNTSKIGIDEMTAKNNHSVWFDAQALSIAVFIDSLELANKIVLRAADRLDKQMDDKGLFPYELERTTSLHYSAFIMNAFTIIAQLSEKTKTSLWTLETKTGKSFKKGFDALYPYLTKEKEWTGKQIKEFNYADGYGILLVGASKLKCNSCIDFIKKNEGEKYDTSKVGLL
;
A
#
# COMPACT_ATOMS: atom_id res chain seq x y z
N MET A 1 0.01 -1.23 -21.20
CA MET A 1 0.31 -1.81 -22.54
C MET A 1 1.78 -1.72 -22.94
N ASP A 2 2.59 -0.91 -22.25
CA ASP A 2 4.00 -0.65 -22.59
C ASP A 2 4.94 -1.84 -22.40
N LYS A 3 4.51 -2.87 -21.67
CA LYS A 3 5.31 -4.08 -21.47
C LYS A 3 5.63 -4.76 -22.80
N THR A 4 6.91 -5.10 -22.96
CA THR A 4 7.41 -5.87 -24.10
C THR A 4 6.96 -7.33 -23.99
N ASP A 5 7.12 -7.90 -22.80
CA ASP A 5 6.80 -9.29 -22.52
C ASP A 5 5.29 -9.48 -22.34
N PHE A 6 4.77 -10.59 -22.88
CA PHE A 6 3.38 -10.98 -22.69
C PHE A 6 3.22 -11.74 -21.37
N PRO A 7 2.16 -11.44 -20.60
CA PRO A 7 1.75 -12.30 -19.50
C PRO A 7 1.45 -13.73 -20.01
N PRO A 8 1.59 -14.77 -19.17
CA PRO A 8 1.34 -16.16 -19.56
C PRO A 8 -0.06 -16.44 -20.13
N SER A 9 -1.06 -15.59 -19.86
CA SER A 9 -2.38 -15.67 -20.50
C SER A 9 -2.38 -15.36 -22.00
N GLY A 10 -1.32 -14.75 -22.53
CA GLY A 10 -1.32 -14.11 -23.84
C GLY A 10 -2.05 -12.77 -23.88
N ASN A 11 -2.63 -12.30 -22.77
CA ASN A 11 -3.39 -11.06 -22.72
C ASN A 11 -2.56 -9.91 -22.10
N LYS A 12 -2.20 -8.91 -22.91
CA LYS A 12 -1.44 -7.72 -22.46
C LYS A 12 -2.18 -6.81 -21.47
N HIS A 13 -3.49 -6.99 -21.29
CA HIS A 13 -4.24 -6.29 -20.25
C HIS A 13 -4.01 -6.87 -18.85
N ASP A 14 -3.46 -8.08 -18.73
CA ASP A 14 -3.10 -8.62 -17.42
C ASP A 14 -1.84 -7.95 -16.87
N TYR A 15 -1.89 -7.53 -15.60
CA TYR A 15 -0.74 -6.99 -14.89
C TYR A 15 0.33 -8.07 -14.69
N MET A 16 1.59 -7.72 -14.91
CA MET A 16 2.71 -8.63 -14.70
C MET A 16 3.89 -7.97 -14.00
N SER A 17 4.45 -8.66 -13.02
CA SER A 17 5.68 -8.28 -12.32
C SER A 17 6.44 -9.52 -11.86
N ILE A 18 7.68 -9.36 -11.40
CA ILE A 18 8.46 -10.41 -10.75
C ILE A 18 8.75 -10.07 -9.29
N GLY A 19 8.92 -11.11 -8.47
CA GLY A 19 9.20 -10.93 -7.05
C GLY A 19 10.56 -10.22 -6.84
N PRO A 20 10.62 -9.16 -6.02
CA PRO A 20 11.77 -8.25 -6.02
C PRO A 20 13.04 -8.86 -5.43
N TYR A 21 12.92 -9.88 -4.59
CA TYR A 21 14.04 -10.52 -3.90
C TYR A 21 14.47 -11.84 -4.54
N TRP A 22 14.03 -12.12 -5.76
CA TRP A 22 14.34 -13.36 -6.46
C TRP A 22 15.40 -13.13 -7.53
N TRP A 23 16.51 -13.87 -7.43
CA TRP A 23 17.70 -13.71 -8.25
C TRP A 23 18.01 -15.00 -9.02
N PRO A 24 18.70 -14.91 -10.18
CA PRO A 24 19.25 -16.08 -10.85
C PRO A 24 20.07 -16.95 -9.90
N ASN A 25 19.89 -18.27 -9.99
CA ASN A 25 20.62 -19.24 -9.20
C ASN A 25 22.01 -19.50 -9.79
N PRO A 26 23.11 -19.08 -9.13
CA PRO A 26 24.45 -19.30 -9.66
C PRO A 26 24.86 -20.79 -9.69
N ALA A 27 24.12 -21.67 -8.99
CA ALA A 27 24.38 -23.10 -8.96
C ALA A 27 23.78 -23.86 -10.15
N THR A 28 23.06 -23.21 -11.07
CA THR A 28 22.48 -23.86 -12.25
C THR A 28 22.91 -23.17 -13.55
N PRO A 29 23.12 -23.92 -14.65
CA PRO A 29 23.64 -23.35 -15.91
C PRO A 29 22.75 -22.26 -16.52
N ASN A 30 21.43 -22.34 -16.29
CA ASN A 30 20.44 -21.40 -16.83
C ASN A 30 19.96 -20.38 -15.79
N GLY A 31 20.52 -20.38 -14.59
CA GLY A 31 20.10 -19.48 -13.51
C GLY A 31 18.72 -19.78 -12.91
N LEU A 32 18.09 -20.91 -13.23
CA LEU A 32 16.76 -21.29 -12.75
C LEU A 32 16.81 -22.51 -11.81
N PRO A 33 15.82 -22.68 -10.91
CA PRO A 33 14.82 -21.68 -10.53
C PRO A 33 15.47 -20.53 -9.75
N TYR A 34 14.88 -19.34 -9.79
CA TYR A 34 15.42 -18.21 -9.01
C TYR A 34 15.44 -18.52 -7.50
N ILE A 35 16.42 -17.93 -6.80
CA ILE A 35 16.62 -18.07 -5.35
C ILE A 35 16.32 -16.75 -4.63
N LYS A 36 15.83 -16.83 -3.39
CA LYS A 36 15.45 -15.67 -2.60
C LYS A 36 16.67 -15.07 -1.89
N LYS A 37 16.89 -13.77 -2.02
CA LYS A 37 17.85 -12.98 -1.24
C LYS A 37 17.10 -11.85 -0.53
N ASP A 38 16.71 -12.08 0.72
CA ASP A 38 15.85 -11.14 1.45
C ASP A 38 16.49 -9.76 1.58
N GLY A 39 15.73 -8.70 1.27
CA GLY A 39 16.21 -7.31 1.33
C GLY A 39 17.09 -6.89 0.14
N GLU A 40 17.51 -7.81 -0.73
CA GLU A 40 18.30 -7.52 -1.93
C GLU A 40 17.43 -7.48 -3.18
N VAL A 41 17.15 -6.28 -3.70
CA VAL A 41 16.27 -6.10 -4.86
C VAL A 41 17.01 -6.46 -6.15
N ASN A 42 16.51 -7.45 -6.89
CA ASN A 42 16.97 -7.77 -8.24
C ASN A 42 16.60 -6.61 -9.20
N PRO A 43 17.56 -5.94 -9.85
CA PRO A 43 17.28 -4.81 -10.75
C PRO A 43 16.38 -5.18 -11.93
N GLU A 44 16.29 -6.46 -12.29
CA GLU A 44 15.41 -6.97 -13.34
C GLU A 44 13.93 -6.62 -13.13
N VAL A 45 13.48 -6.35 -11.90
CA VAL A 45 12.12 -5.85 -11.64
C VAL A 45 11.79 -4.61 -12.48
N LYS A 46 12.80 -3.81 -12.84
CA LYS A 46 12.65 -2.58 -13.63
C LYS A 46 12.30 -2.86 -15.10
N ASN A 47 12.53 -4.09 -15.57
CA ASN A 47 12.16 -4.52 -16.92
C ASN A 47 10.64 -4.77 -17.04
N PHE A 48 9.94 -4.90 -15.91
CA PHE A 48 8.50 -5.08 -15.87
C PHE A 48 7.82 -3.71 -15.74
N SER A 49 7.46 -3.11 -16.88
CA SER A 49 6.93 -1.74 -16.93
C SER A 49 5.71 -1.53 -16.03
N ASP A 50 4.83 -2.52 -15.87
CA ASP A 50 3.64 -2.39 -15.02
C ASP A 50 4.04 -2.19 -13.54
N LYS A 51 5.11 -2.85 -13.07
CA LYS A 51 5.68 -2.70 -11.73
C LYS A 51 6.25 -1.30 -11.49
N VAL A 52 6.72 -0.65 -12.54
CA VAL A 52 7.33 0.68 -12.51
C VAL A 52 6.28 1.78 -12.68
N ASN A 53 5.37 1.60 -13.64
CA ASN A 53 4.44 2.64 -14.09
C ASN A 53 3.21 2.73 -13.17
N MET A 54 2.69 1.61 -12.66
CA MET A 54 1.47 1.60 -11.86
C MET A 54 1.60 2.42 -10.55
N PRO A 55 2.66 2.25 -9.72
CA PRO A 55 2.83 3.08 -8.53
C PRO A 55 2.92 4.58 -8.85
N LYS A 56 3.72 4.94 -9.86
CA LYS A 56 3.88 6.34 -10.31
C LYS A 56 2.57 6.94 -10.80
N LEU A 57 1.78 6.17 -11.54
CA LEU A 57 0.46 6.59 -12.00
C LEU A 57 -0.45 6.92 -10.81
N CYS A 58 -0.51 6.05 -9.80
CA CYS A 58 -1.33 6.27 -8.61
C CYS A 58 -0.90 7.51 -7.83
N GLU A 59 0.41 7.70 -7.64
CA GLU A 59 0.97 8.89 -7.00
C GLU A 59 0.69 10.16 -7.81
N ASN A 60 0.79 10.10 -9.15
CA ASN A 60 0.49 11.22 -10.04
C ASN A 60 -1.00 11.60 -10.00
N ILE A 61 -1.91 10.63 -10.03
CA ILE A 61 -3.35 10.86 -9.87
C ILE A 61 -3.61 11.60 -8.56
N ASN A 62 -3.06 11.12 -7.45
CA ASN A 62 -3.22 11.76 -6.15
C ASN A 62 -2.64 13.19 -6.12
N THR A 63 -1.43 13.37 -6.65
CA THR A 63 -0.76 14.69 -6.72
C THR A 63 -1.58 15.70 -7.52
N LEU A 64 -2.07 15.31 -8.69
CA LEU A 64 -2.88 16.16 -9.55
C LEU A 64 -4.24 16.45 -8.92
N ALA A 65 -4.83 15.48 -8.24
CA ALA A 65 -6.08 15.66 -7.51
C ALA A 65 -5.93 16.63 -6.33
N LEU A 66 -4.84 16.55 -5.56
CA LEU A 66 -4.51 17.53 -4.52
C LEU A 66 -4.29 18.93 -5.12
N ALA A 67 -3.53 19.03 -6.21
CA ALA A 67 -3.32 20.30 -6.90
C ALA A 67 -4.64 20.91 -7.37
N TYR A 68 -5.55 20.09 -7.91
CA TYR A 68 -6.92 20.52 -8.24
C TYR A 68 -7.68 20.96 -6.98
N TYR A 69 -7.69 20.17 -5.92
CA TYR A 69 -8.45 20.44 -4.70
C TYR A 69 -8.09 21.79 -4.08
N TYR A 70 -6.80 22.09 -3.95
CA TYR A 70 -6.34 23.35 -3.35
C TYR A 70 -6.42 24.55 -4.30
N SER A 71 -6.24 24.35 -5.60
CA SER A 71 -6.17 25.46 -6.56
C SER A 71 -7.43 25.68 -7.38
N SER A 72 -8.40 24.75 -7.30
CA SER A 72 -9.58 24.68 -8.18
C SER A 72 -9.26 24.72 -9.70
N ASN A 73 -8.03 24.37 -10.10
CA ASN A 73 -7.61 24.47 -11.50
C ASN A 73 -7.90 23.17 -12.25
N GLU A 74 -8.93 23.22 -13.10
CA GLU A 74 -9.46 22.08 -13.86
C GLU A 74 -8.44 21.38 -14.77
N LYS A 75 -7.31 22.03 -15.12
CA LYS A 75 -6.25 21.38 -15.89
C LYS A 75 -5.67 20.17 -15.16
N TYR A 76 -5.56 20.24 -13.83
CA TYR A 76 -5.03 19.16 -13.02
C TYR A 76 -6.03 18.00 -12.91
N ALA A 77 -7.31 18.31 -12.65
CA ALA A 77 -8.36 17.31 -12.63
C ALA A 77 -8.49 16.59 -13.98
N THR A 78 -8.53 17.35 -15.08
CA THR A 78 -8.60 16.79 -16.43
C THR A 78 -7.45 15.82 -16.71
N HIS A 79 -6.22 16.16 -16.30
CA HIS A 79 -5.09 15.28 -16.51
C HIS A 79 -5.13 14.04 -15.60
N ALA A 80 -5.52 14.18 -14.33
CA ALA A 80 -5.71 13.04 -13.43
C ALA A 80 -6.74 12.05 -13.98
N ILE A 81 -7.86 12.55 -14.51
CA ILE A 81 -8.92 11.74 -15.12
C ILE A 81 -8.41 11.00 -16.34
N LYS A 82 -7.62 11.65 -17.21
CA LYS A 82 -6.99 10.97 -18.35
C LYS A 82 -6.11 9.80 -17.90
N LEU A 83 -5.35 9.95 -16.82
CA LEU A 83 -4.53 8.85 -16.28
C LEU A 83 -5.40 7.70 -15.76
N ILE A 84 -6.53 8.02 -15.11
CA ILE A 84 -7.51 7.04 -14.65
C ILE A 84 -8.12 6.29 -15.85
N GLU A 85 -8.55 7.01 -16.88
CA GLU A 85 -9.14 6.42 -18.08
C GLU A 85 -8.18 5.42 -18.74
N VAL A 86 -6.94 5.83 -18.99
CA VAL A 86 -5.92 4.98 -19.65
C VAL A 86 -5.63 3.72 -18.84
N TRP A 87 -5.54 3.81 -17.51
CA TRP A 87 -5.15 2.64 -16.73
C TRP A 87 -6.32 1.71 -16.42
N PHE A 88 -7.54 2.22 -16.24
CA PHE A 88 -8.65 1.44 -15.70
C PHE A 88 -9.81 1.23 -16.67
N LEU A 89 -10.07 2.16 -17.60
CA LEU A 89 -11.36 2.22 -18.31
C LEU A 89 -11.25 2.04 -19.81
N ASP A 90 -10.24 2.62 -20.45
CA ASP A 90 -10.05 2.59 -21.90
C ASP A 90 -9.77 1.15 -22.35
N THR A 91 -10.62 0.62 -23.23
CA THR A 91 -10.53 -0.76 -23.69
C THR A 91 -9.24 -1.07 -24.46
N ALA A 92 -8.57 -0.06 -25.02
CA ALA A 92 -7.28 -0.25 -25.68
C ALA A 92 -6.12 -0.42 -24.69
N THR A 93 -6.27 0.05 -23.45
CA THR A 93 -5.13 0.21 -22.53
C THR A 93 -5.32 -0.34 -21.12
N LYS A 94 -6.58 -0.54 -20.69
CA LYS A 94 -6.94 -0.87 -19.30
C LYS A 94 -6.22 -2.08 -18.74
N MET A 95 -5.96 -2.06 -17.45
CA MET A 95 -5.59 -3.24 -16.69
C MET A 95 -6.84 -4.08 -16.40
N ASN A 96 -6.76 -5.41 -16.58
CA ASN A 96 -7.81 -6.32 -16.11
C ASN A 96 -7.86 -6.29 -14.57
N PRO A 97 -9.04 -6.36 -13.93
CA PRO A 97 -9.20 -6.24 -12.48
C PRO A 97 -8.81 -7.54 -11.75
N ASN A 98 -7.56 -7.98 -11.93
CA ASN A 98 -6.96 -9.10 -11.22
C ASN A 98 -5.42 -8.94 -11.15
N LEU A 99 -4.77 -9.73 -10.31
CA LEU A 99 -3.32 -9.73 -10.15
C LEU A 99 -2.71 -11.13 -10.30
N LYS A 100 -3.25 -11.93 -11.22
CA LYS A 100 -2.88 -13.34 -11.40
C LYS A 100 -1.38 -13.54 -11.66
N TYR A 101 -0.73 -12.60 -12.35
CA TYR A 101 0.70 -12.66 -12.71
C TYR A 101 1.56 -11.65 -11.94
N GLY A 102 1.10 -11.24 -10.75
CA GLY A 102 1.86 -10.40 -9.84
C GLY A 102 3.00 -11.17 -9.17
N GLN A 103 4.19 -10.57 -9.17
CA GLN A 103 5.41 -11.08 -8.55
C GLN A 103 5.75 -12.55 -8.87
N ALA A 104 5.66 -12.93 -10.13
CA ALA A 104 6.12 -14.21 -10.63
C ALA A 104 7.56 -14.52 -10.18
N VAL A 105 7.87 -15.81 -10.04
CA VAL A 105 9.24 -16.28 -9.74
C VAL A 105 9.67 -17.21 -10.85
N LYS A 106 10.67 -16.78 -11.63
CA LYS A 106 11.15 -17.52 -12.79
C LYS A 106 11.60 -18.93 -12.40
N GLY A 107 11.06 -19.92 -13.11
CA GLY A 107 11.28 -21.34 -12.84
C GLY A 107 10.50 -21.91 -11.66
N LYS A 108 9.56 -21.16 -11.05
CA LYS A 108 8.73 -21.64 -9.92
C LYS A 108 7.24 -21.42 -10.10
N ASN A 109 6.82 -20.21 -10.45
CA ASN A 109 5.41 -19.86 -10.63
C ASN A 109 5.23 -18.64 -11.53
N GLU A 110 4.03 -18.48 -12.06
CA GLU A 110 3.65 -17.39 -12.95
C GLU A 110 3.09 -16.16 -12.21
N GLY A 111 2.87 -16.28 -10.90
CA GLY A 111 2.34 -15.26 -10.01
C GLY A 111 2.06 -15.86 -8.64
N ARG A 112 1.94 -15.02 -7.61
CA ARG A 112 1.81 -15.47 -6.22
C ARG A 112 1.12 -14.44 -5.31
N ALA A 113 0.73 -14.90 -4.13
CA ALA A 113 0.09 -14.11 -3.07
C ALA A 113 0.76 -12.75 -2.87
N GLU A 114 2.09 -12.76 -2.66
CA GLU A 114 2.86 -11.57 -2.32
C GLU A 114 2.87 -10.51 -3.43
N GLY A 115 2.39 -10.85 -4.64
CA GLY A 115 2.18 -9.90 -5.72
C GLY A 115 1.12 -8.85 -5.41
N ILE A 116 0.12 -9.16 -4.57
CA ILE A 116 -0.98 -8.25 -4.24
C ILE A 116 -0.47 -6.94 -3.62
N ILE A 117 0.62 -7.00 -2.85
CA ILE A 117 1.30 -5.83 -2.28
C ILE A 117 1.69 -4.78 -3.33
N ASP A 118 1.82 -5.16 -4.61
CA ASP A 118 2.11 -4.24 -5.70
C ASP A 118 0.99 -3.21 -5.81
N THR A 119 -0.27 -3.65 -5.73
CA THR A 119 -1.46 -2.81 -5.89
C THR A 119 -1.90 -2.03 -4.65
N ARG A 120 -1.16 -2.09 -3.54
CA ARG A 120 -1.43 -1.23 -2.37
C ARG A 120 -1.49 0.26 -2.74
N GLN A 121 -0.81 0.64 -3.82
CA GLN A 121 -0.76 1.99 -4.36
C GLN A 121 -2.11 2.50 -4.87
N PHE A 122 -3.07 1.61 -5.17
CA PHE A 122 -4.44 2.00 -5.54
C PHE A 122 -5.14 2.83 -4.46
N ILE A 123 -4.68 2.75 -3.19
CA ILE A 123 -5.18 3.61 -2.10
C ILE A 123 -4.99 5.10 -2.46
N PHE A 124 -3.84 5.49 -3.05
CA PHE A 124 -3.60 6.87 -3.48
C PHE A 124 -4.49 7.28 -4.66
N ALA A 125 -4.72 6.36 -5.61
CA ALA A 125 -5.60 6.62 -6.74
C ALA A 125 -7.06 6.81 -6.29
N ILE A 126 -7.53 5.97 -5.35
CA ILE A 126 -8.86 6.06 -4.75
C ILE A 126 -9.05 7.38 -3.99
N ASP A 127 -8.07 7.76 -3.17
CA ASP A 127 -8.07 9.03 -2.46
C ASP A 127 -8.14 10.22 -3.44
N GLY A 128 -7.30 10.18 -4.49
CA GLY A 128 -7.33 11.16 -5.57
C GLY A 128 -8.70 11.25 -6.26
N MET A 129 -9.34 10.12 -6.58
CA MET A 129 -10.70 10.11 -7.14
C MET A 129 -11.73 10.77 -6.20
N GLY A 130 -11.56 10.64 -4.89
CA GLY A 130 -12.39 11.32 -3.90
C GLY A 130 -12.29 12.85 -4.01
N LEU A 131 -11.07 13.37 -4.15
CA LEU A 131 -10.80 14.81 -4.30
C LEU A 131 -11.28 15.37 -5.64
N LEU A 132 -11.37 14.54 -6.68
CA LEU A 132 -11.84 14.94 -8.01
C LEU A 132 -13.36 15.10 -8.12
N LYS A 133 -14.16 14.68 -7.13
CA LYS A 133 -15.63 14.72 -7.18
C LYS A 133 -16.22 16.12 -7.42
N GLY A 134 -15.50 17.18 -7.07
CA GLY A 134 -15.90 18.56 -7.32
C GLY A 134 -15.64 19.05 -8.75
N SER A 135 -14.84 18.33 -9.54
CA SER A 135 -14.45 18.73 -10.89
C SER A 135 -15.60 18.53 -11.87
N LYS A 136 -15.79 19.52 -12.75
CA LYS A 136 -16.74 19.39 -13.87
C LYS A 136 -16.38 18.27 -14.85
N SER A 137 -15.11 17.84 -14.85
CA SER A 137 -14.63 16.74 -15.68
C SER A 137 -14.91 15.37 -15.05
N TRP A 138 -15.13 15.28 -13.72
CA TRP A 138 -15.49 14.03 -13.04
C TRP A 138 -16.99 13.73 -13.15
N THR A 139 -17.38 13.11 -14.25
CA THR A 139 -18.78 12.72 -14.48
C THR A 139 -19.24 11.51 -13.66
N THR A 140 -20.58 11.37 -13.53
CA THR A 140 -21.22 10.16 -12.97
C THR A 140 -20.80 8.88 -13.68
N LYS A 141 -20.51 8.94 -14.99
CA LYS A 141 -20.04 7.78 -15.75
C LYS A 141 -18.68 7.29 -15.23
N HIS A 142 -17.72 8.19 -15.01
CA HIS A 142 -16.43 7.82 -14.43
C HIS A 142 -16.61 7.20 -13.04
N GLN A 143 -17.42 7.82 -12.20
CA GLN A 143 -17.69 7.33 -10.84
C GLN A 143 -18.27 5.89 -10.86
N THR A 144 -19.25 5.63 -11.72
CA THR A 144 -19.88 4.30 -11.85
C THR A 144 -18.89 3.27 -12.41
N GLN A 145 -18.15 3.61 -13.46
CA GLN A 145 -17.19 2.68 -14.07
C GLN A 145 -16.02 2.36 -13.13
N MET A 146 -15.52 3.33 -12.38
CA MET A 146 -14.46 3.07 -11.40
C MET A 146 -14.95 2.21 -10.23
N LYS A 147 -16.17 2.45 -9.73
CA LYS A 147 -16.76 1.57 -8.72
C LYS A 147 -16.93 0.15 -9.24
N GLN A 148 -17.34 -0.01 -10.50
CA GLN A 148 -17.45 -1.33 -11.13
C GLN A 148 -16.09 -2.03 -11.18
N TRP A 149 -15.06 -1.38 -11.72
CA TRP A 149 -13.72 -1.97 -11.83
C TRP A 149 -13.17 -2.40 -10.46
N PHE A 150 -13.31 -1.55 -9.45
CA PHE A 150 -12.86 -1.86 -8.08
C PHE A 150 -13.72 -2.92 -7.39
N SER A 151 -15.01 -3.01 -7.72
CA SER A 151 -15.87 -4.09 -7.23
C SER A 151 -15.44 -5.44 -7.81
N GLU A 152 -15.13 -5.49 -9.11
CA GLU A 152 -14.59 -6.68 -9.78
C GLU A 152 -13.25 -7.10 -9.19
N PHE A 153 -12.34 -6.13 -8.97
CA PHE A 153 -11.03 -6.39 -8.38
C PHE A 153 -11.14 -6.88 -6.93
N LEU A 154 -12.00 -6.26 -6.10
CA LEU A 154 -12.24 -6.69 -4.72
C LEU A 154 -12.88 -8.08 -4.67
N ASN A 155 -13.79 -8.40 -5.60
CA ASN A 155 -14.32 -9.75 -5.72
C ASN A 155 -13.20 -10.76 -6.05
N TRP A 156 -12.32 -10.44 -7.00
CA TRP A 156 -11.17 -11.29 -7.32
C TRP A 156 -10.22 -11.47 -6.12
N LEU A 157 -9.94 -10.41 -5.35
CA LEU A 157 -9.14 -10.51 -4.12
C LEU A 157 -9.75 -11.45 -3.08
N ASN A 158 -11.08 -11.49 -2.94
CA ASN A 158 -11.74 -12.30 -1.91
C ASN A 158 -12.04 -13.73 -2.34
N THR A 159 -11.97 -14.04 -3.64
CA THR A 159 -12.39 -15.35 -4.18
C THR A 159 -11.28 -16.12 -4.88
N SER A 160 -10.25 -15.44 -5.38
CA SER A 160 -9.11 -16.12 -6.01
C SER A 160 -8.21 -16.78 -4.99
N LYS A 161 -7.56 -17.88 -5.38
CA LYS A 161 -6.56 -18.54 -4.53
C LYS A 161 -5.43 -17.59 -4.11
N ILE A 162 -4.90 -16.80 -5.05
CA ILE A 162 -3.83 -15.81 -4.78
C ILE A 162 -4.31 -14.78 -3.75
N GLY A 163 -5.54 -14.28 -3.90
CA GLY A 163 -6.16 -13.35 -2.95
C GLY A 163 -6.32 -13.92 -1.55
N ILE A 164 -6.84 -15.15 -1.45
CA ILE A 164 -7.03 -15.84 -0.17
C ILE A 164 -5.69 -16.14 0.51
N ASP A 165 -4.68 -16.56 -0.25
CA ASP A 165 -3.34 -16.83 0.27
C ASP A 165 -2.69 -15.55 0.85
N GLU A 166 -2.82 -14.40 0.19
CA GLU A 166 -2.31 -13.12 0.71
C GLU A 166 -3.09 -12.64 1.94
N MET A 167 -4.43 -12.74 1.89
CA MET A 167 -5.31 -12.40 3.00
C MET A 167 -4.97 -13.20 4.27
N THR A 168 -4.49 -14.42 4.13
CA THR A 168 -4.15 -15.32 5.25
C THR A 168 -2.67 -15.29 5.64
N ALA A 169 -1.84 -14.45 5.01
CA ALA A 169 -0.45 -14.25 5.41
C ALA A 169 -0.36 -13.80 6.89
N LYS A 170 0.79 -14.09 7.52
CA LYS A 170 0.99 -13.88 8.97
C LYS A 170 1.76 -12.60 9.31
N ASN A 171 2.06 -11.80 8.30
CA ASN A 171 2.91 -10.61 8.38
C ASN A 171 2.24 -9.42 7.65
N ASN A 172 3.02 -8.38 7.37
CA ASN A 172 2.62 -7.13 6.74
C ASN A 172 1.78 -7.31 5.47
N HIS A 173 1.98 -8.38 4.69
CA HIS A 173 1.20 -8.65 3.48
C HIS A 173 -0.30 -8.69 3.75
N SER A 174 -0.69 -9.34 4.84
CA SER A 174 -2.08 -9.51 5.20
C SER A 174 -2.73 -8.23 5.75
N VAL A 175 -1.93 -7.36 6.38
CA VAL A 175 -2.38 -6.05 6.86
C VAL A 175 -2.52 -5.08 5.68
N TRP A 176 -1.61 -5.12 4.72
CA TRP A 176 -1.73 -4.35 3.48
C TRP A 176 -2.87 -4.82 2.59
N PHE A 177 -3.16 -6.13 2.55
CA PHE A 177 -4.38 -6.64 1.94
C PHE A 177 -5.61 -5.98 2.57
N ASP A 178 -5.68 -5.93 3.91
CA ASP A 178 -6.80 -5.30 4.61
C ASP A 178 -6.88 -3.79 4.35
N ALA A 179 -5.76 -3.07 4.34
CA ALA A 179 -5.71 -1.65 4.03
C ALA A 179 -6.26 -1.34 2.62
N GLN A 180 -5.82 -2.11 1.62
CA GLN A 180 -6.28 -1.96 0.24
C GLN A 180 -7.76 -2.36 0.10
N ALA A 181 -8.15 -3.51 0.65
CA ALA A 181 -9.53 -3.98 0.60
C ALA A 181 -10.49 -3.01 1.30
N LEU A 182 -10.07 -2.39 2.42
CA LEU A 182 -10.86 -1.40 3.14
C LEU A 182 -11.01 -0.11 2.32
N SER A 183 -9.93 0.39 1.72
CA SER A 183 -9.98 1.56 0.84
C SER A 183 -10.97 1.35 -0.31
N ILE A 184 -10.95 0.16 -0.93
CA ILE A 184 -11.89 -0.20 -1.97
C ILE A 184 -13.32 -0.31 -1.43
N ALA A 185 -13.53 -1.01 -0.31
CA ALA A 185 -14.85 -1.21 0.29
C ALA A 185 -15.52 0.13 0.63
N VAL A 186 -14.76 1.09 1.17
CA VAL A 186 -15.24 2.46 1.42
C VAL A 186 -15.55 3.17 0.09
N PHE A 187 -14.69 3.07 -0.92
CA PHE A 187 -14.89 3.72 -2.21
C PHE A 187 -16.15 3.26 -2.95
N ILE A 188 -16.50 1.97 -2.85
CA ILE A 188 -17.70 1.39 -3.46
C ILE A 188 -18.95 1.48 -2.55
N ASP A 189 -18.86 2.23 -1.45
CA ASP A 189 -19.90 2.41 -0.42
C ASP A 189 -20.37 1.12 0.27
N SER A 190 -19.51 0.09 0.33
CA SER A 190 -19.77 -1.16 1.05
C SER A 190 -19.34 -1.06 2.51
N LEU A 191 -20.04 -0.22 3.30
CA LEU A 191 -19.65 0.10 4.68
C LEU A 191 -19.74 -1.09 5.65
N GLU A 192 -20.62 -2.06 5.40
CA GLU A 192 -20.68 -3.29 6.21
C GLU A 192 -19.42 -4.15 6.02
N LEU A 193 -18.98 -4.31 4.76
CA LEU A 193 -17.74 -5.00 4.45
C LEU A 193 -16.54 -4.24 5.02
N ALA A 194 -16.52 -2.92 4.86
CA ALA A 194 -15.49 -2.06 5.45
C ALA A 194 -15.36 -2.31 6.97
N ASN A 195 -16.48 -2.36 7.69
CA ASN A 195 -16.47 -2.66 9.12
C ASN A 195 -15.94 -4.07 9.45
N LYS A 196 -16.30 -5.09 8.65
CA LYS A 196 -15.76 -6.46 8.81
C LYS A 196 -14.24 -6.48 8.61
N ILE A 197 -13.71 -5.71 7.66
CA ILE A 197 -12.27 -5.61 7.42
C ILE A 197 -11.56 -4.92 8.59
N VAL A 198 -12.13 -3.85 9.17
CA VAL A 198 -11.57 -3.21 10.37
C VAL A 198 -11.49 -4.19 11.55
N LEU A 199 -12.54 -4.99 11.78
CA LEU A 199 -12.54 -6.01 12.83
C LEU A 199 -11.50 -7.12 12.56
N ARG A 200 -11.30 -7.51 11.29
CA ARG A 200 -10.23 -8.45 10.90
C ARG A 200 -8.84 -7.85 11.17
N ALA A 201 -8.64 -6.57 10.86
CA ALA A 201 -7.37 -5.89 11.16
C ALA A 201 -7.10 -5.83 12.67
N ALA A 202 -8.13 -5.61 13.49
CA ALA A 202 -8.01 -5.71 14.95
C ALA A 202 -7.59 -7.11 15.43
N ASP A 203 -8.18 -8.17 14.87
CA ASP A 203 -7.76 -9.55 15.14
C ASP A 203 -6.30 -9.82 14.72
N ARG A 204 -5.81 -9.17 13.66
CA ARG A 204 -4.39 -9.23 13.28
C ARG A 204 -3.48 -8.54 14.28
N LEU A 205 -3.89 -7.43 14.90
CA LEU A 205 -3.12 -6.84 16.00
C LEU A 205 -2.95 -7.89 17.12
N ASP A 206 -4.02 -8.57 17.50
CA ASP A 206 -4.00 -9.61 18.54
C ASP A 206 -3.05 -10.76 18.19
N LYS A 207 -3.06 -11.21 16.93
CA LYS A 207 -2.30 -12.39 16.46
C LYS A 207 -0.86 -12.12 16.06
N GLN A 208 -0.56 -10.93 15.55
CA GLN A 208 0.74 -10.62 14.94
C GLN A 208 1.61 -9.71 15.81
N MET A 209 1.03 -9.01 16.80
CA MET A 209 1.77 -8.12 17.70
C MET A 209 2.18 -8.84 18.98
N ASP A 210 3.43 -8.70 19.39
CA ASP A 210 3.94 -9.19 20.67
C ASP A 210 3.55 -8.28 21.85
N ASP A 211 3.92 -8.64 23.08
CA ASP A 211 3.56 -7.87 24.28
C ASP A 211 4.26 -6.52 24.38
N LYS A 212 5.34 -6.32 23.60
CA LYS A 212 6.08 -5.07 23.52
C LYS A 212 5.52 -4.13 22.46
N GLY A 213 4.52 -4.55 21.68
CA GLY A 213 3.92 -3.74 20.63
C GLY A 213 4.63 -3.86 19.28
N LEU A 214 5.56 -4.81 19.12
CA LEU A 214 6.28 -5.06 17.88
C LEU A 214 5.73 -6.30 17.16
N PHE A 215 6.14 -6.52 15.91
CA PHE A 215 5.61 -7.60 15.07
C PHE A 215 6.71 -8.63 14.79
N PRO A 216 6.71 -9.82 15.43
CA PRO A 216 7.82 -10.77 15.35
C PRO A 216 8.27 -11.15 13.93
N TYR A 217 7.33 -11.39 13.01
CA TYR A 217 7.67 -11.70 11.61
C TYR A 217 8.35 -10.54 10.86
N GLU A 218 8.14 -9.29 11.29
CA GLU A 218 8.85 -8.13 10.74
C GLU A 218 10.25 -7.98 11.36
N LEU A 219 10.41 -8.37 12.63
CA LEU A 219 11.70 -8.36 13.33
C LEU A 219 12.69 -9.39 12.76
N GLU A 220 12.20 -10.48 12.18
CA GLU A 220 13.01 -11.51 11.51
C GLU A 220 13.65 -11.04 10.19
N ARG A 221 13.22 -9.89 9.65
CA ARG A 221 13.61 -9.42 8.32
C ARG A 221 15.00 -8.80 8.33
N THR A 222 15.65 -8.88 7.17
CA THR A 222 16.97 -8.26 6.95
C THR A 222 16.95 -6.74 7.06
N THR A 223 15.79 -6.12 6.84
CA THR A 223 15.52 -4.69 7.05
C THR A 223 14.36 -4.51 8.04
N SER A 224 14.56 -4.99 9.27
CA SER A 224 13.50 -5.14 10.29
C SER A 224 12.87 -3.82 10.76
N LEU A 225 13.61 -2.71 10.83
CA LEU A 225 13.03 -1.40 11.15
C LEU A 225 12.12 -0.93 10.02
N HIS A 226 12.57 -1.10 8.76
CA HIS A 226 11.73 -0.79 7.59
C HIS A 226 10.43 -1.60 7.63
N TYR A 227 10.50 -2.91 7.89
CA TYR A 227 9.31 -3.74 7.92
C TYR A 227 8.38 -3.43 9.12
N SER A 228 8.94 -3.05 10.26
CA SER A 228 8.16 -2.58 11.42
C SER A 228 7.41 -1.28 11.13
N ALA A 229 8.05 -0.32 10.44
CA ALA A 229 7.37 0.88 9.94
C ALA A 229 6.37 0.54 8.83
N PHE A 230 6.70 -0.38 7.94
CA PHE A 230 5.87 -0.74 6.79
C PHE A 230 4.53 -1.37 7.19
N ILE A 231 4.52 -2.25 8.20
CA ILE A 231 3.26 -2.80 8.74
C ILE A 231 2.47 -1.74 9.50
N MET A 232 3.13 -0.86 10.26
CA MET A 232 2.46 0.22 10.98
C MET A 232 1.84 1.25 10.04
N ASN A 233 2.46 1.52 8.89
CA ASN A 233 1.87 2.34 7.83
C ASN A 233 0.53 1.76 7.33
N ALA A 234 0.45 0.44 7.15
CA ALA A 234 -0.81 -0.21 6.75
C ALA A 234 -1.88 -0.05 7.84
N PHE A 235 -1.54 -0.26 9.11
CA PHE A 235 -2.46 -0.04 10.22
C PHE A 235 -2.89 1.42 10.36
N THR A 236 -2.00 2.37 10.09
CA THR A 236 -2.33 3.81 10.06
C THR A 236 -3.43 4.10 9.04
N ILE A 237 -3.29 3.57 7.81
CA ILE A 237 -4.29 3.73 6.76
C ILE A 237 -5.62 3.09 7.18
N ILE A 238 -5.57 1.89 7.76
CA ILE A 238 -6.78 1.22 8.25
C ILE A 238 -7.47 2.05 9.34
N ALA A 239 -6.70 2.61 10.27
CA ALA A 239 -7.24 3.43 11.34
C ALA A 239 -7.89 4.72 10.81
N GLN A 240 -7.27 5.41 9.85
CA GLN A 240 -7.87 6.57 9.18
C GLN A 240 -9.19 6.21 8.47
N LEU A 241 -9.20 5.12 7.69
CA LEU A 241 -10.40 4.69 6.96
C LEU A 241 -11.48 4.13 7.88
N SER A 242 -11.13 3.61 9.05
CA SER A 242 -12.07 3.10 10.04
C SER A 242 -13.05 4.17 10.55
N GLU A 243 -12.68 5.46 10.47
CA GLU A 243 -13.56 6.59 10.81
C GLU A 243 -14.80 6.69 9.93
N LYS A 244 -14.80 6.05 8.75
CA LYS A 244 -15.97 5.96 7.86
C LYS A 244 -16.87 4.77 8.21
N THR A 245 -16.52 3.98 9.22
CA THR A 245 -17.20 2.74 9.59
C THR A 245 -17.80 2.83 10.99
N LYS A 246 -18.48 1.76 11.45
CA LYS A 246 -19.08 1.73 12.79
C LYS A 246 -18.03 1.52 13.89
N THR A 247 -16.88 0.93 13.55
CA THR A 247 -15.81 0.61 14.50
C THR A 247 -14.56 1.41 14.16
N SER A 248 -14.02 2.13 15.13
CA SER A 248 -12.77 2.86 14.95
C SER A 248 -11.59 2.05 15.49
N LEU A 249 -10.56 1.84 14.66
CA LEU A 249 -9.33 1.17 15.10
C LEU A 249 -8.50 2.04 16.06
N TRP A 250 -8.73 3.35 16.08
CA TRP A 250 -8.04 4.27 17.01
C TRP A 250 -8.30 3.93 18.48
N THR A 251 -9.55 3.55 18.79
CA THR A 251 -10.02 3.30 20.16
C THR A 251 -10.17 1.81 20.47
N LEU A 252 -9.96 0.94 19.48
CA LEU A 252 -10.12 -0.49 19.66
C LEU A 252 -8.90 -1.07 20.39
N GLU A 253 -9.18 -1.75 21.50
CA GLU A 253 -8.24 -2.62 22.20
C GLU A 253 -8.71 -4.06 22.09
N THR A 254 -7.80 -4.96 21.74
CA THR A 254 -8.09 -6.38 21.60
C THR A 254 -8.19 -7.06 22.97
N LYS A 255 -8.67 -8.32 23.00
CA LYS A 255 -8.81 -9.07 24.25
C LYS A 255 -7.48 -9.28 24.99
N THR A 256 -6.35 -9.33 24.28
CA THR A 256 -5.02 -9.44 24.89
C THR A 256 -4.32 -8.08 25.03
N GLY A 257 -5.06 -6.96 25.01
CA GLY A 257 -4.51 -5.62 25.21
C GLY A 257 -3.61 -5.13 24.09
N LYS A 258 -3.80 -5.61 22.85
CA LYS A 258 -3.13 -5.03 21.66
C LYS A 258 -3.98 -3.88 21.13
N SER A 259 -3.33 -2.86 20.60
CA SER A 259 -4.02 -1.72 20.00
C SER A 259 -3.10 -1.02 19.00
N PHE A 260 -3.67 -0.20 18.12
CA PHE A 260 -2.88 0.65 17.23
C PHE A 260 -1.90 1.53 18.02
N LYS A 261 -2.38 2.15 19.12
CA LYS A 261 -1.56 2.99 19.99
C LYS A 261 -0.36 2.23 20.57
N LYS A 262 -0.55 0.98 21.00
CA LYS A 262 0.55 0.16 21.53
C LYS A 262 1.66 -0.05 20.49
N GLY A 263 1.28 -0.32 19.23
CA GLY A 263 2.25 -0.43 18.14
C GLY A 263 2.97 0.89 17.83
N PHE A 264 2.21 2.00 17.84
CA PHE A 264 2.79 3.33 17.69
C PHE A 264 3.80 3.67 18.79
N ASP A 265 3.41 3.51 20.07
CA ASP A 265 4.27 3.82 21.22
C ASP A 265 5.56 2.98 21.21
N ALA A 266 5.48 1.72 20.79
CA ALA A 266 6.62 0.82 20.70
C ALA A 266 7.62 1.24 19.61
N LEU A 267 7.12 1.70 18.46
CA LEU A 267 7.94 2.06 17.30
C LEU A 267 8.45 3.51 17.37
N TYR A 268 7.70 4.40 18.00
CA TYR A 268 7.95 5.85 18.06
C TYR A 268 9.41 6.22 18.38
N PRO A 269 10.05 5.71 19.45
CA PRO A 269 11.42 6.13 19.82
C PRO A 269 12.47 5.82 18.74
N TYR A 270 12.22 4.83 17.90
CA TYR A 270 13.12 4.47 16.80
C TYR A 270 12.90 5.34 15.56
N LEU A 271 11.65 5.74 15.31
CA LEU A 271 11.31 6.69 14.23
C LEU A 271 11.82 8.10 14.54
N THR A 272 11.90 8.49 15.81
CA THR A 272 12.40 9.80 16.26
C THR A 272 13.88 9.83 16.63
N LYS A 273 14.60 8.70 16.48
CA LYS A 273 16.01 8.55 16.86
C LYS A 273 16.28 8.77 18.36
N GLU A 274 15.27 8.65 19.22
CA GLU A 274 15.44 8.61 20.68
C GLU A 274 16.09 7.31 21.15
N LYS A 275 15.93 6.24 20.37
CA LYS A 275 16.60 4.96 20.57
C LYS A 275 17.22 4.46 19.27
N GLU A 276 18.38 3.84 19.40
CA GLU A 276 18.99 3.09 18.30
C GLU A 276 18.25 1.76 18.08
N TRP A 277 18.07 1.40 16.81
CA TRP A 277 17.49 0.11 16.45
C TRP A 277 18.57 -0.97 16.47
N THR A 278 18.39 -1.98 17.34
CA THR A 278 19.36 -3.09 17.49
C THR A 278 19.01 -4.32 16.65
N GLY A 279 17.86 -4.31 15.97
CA GLY A 279 17.47 -5.37 15.04
C GLY A 279 18.22 -5.30 13.70
N LYS A 280 18.12 -6.36 12.88
CA LYS A 280 18.83 -6.44 11.60
C LYS A 280 18.33 -5.38 10.63
N GLN A 281 19.22 -4.53 10.13
CA GLN A 281 18.90 -3.46 9.18
C GLN A 281 20.05 -3.29 8.18
N ILE A 282 20.10 -4.18 7.17
CA ILE A 282 21.22 -4.29 6.22
C ILE A 282 21.34 -3.10 5.23
N LYS A 283 20.40 -2.16 5.29
CA LYS A 283 20.35 -0.92 4.50
C LYS A 283 19.91 0.21 5.43
N GLU A 284 20.41 1.41 5.22
CA GLU A 284 19.96 2.58 5.99
C GLU A 284 18.44 2.74 5.93
N PHE A 285 17.82 3.06 7.08
CA PHE A 285 16.39 3.32 7.16
C PHE A 285 16.08 4.74 6.68
N ASN A 286 15.18 4.87 5.72
CA ASN A 286 14.69 6.17 5.28
C ASN A 286 13.66 6.70 6.28
N TYR A 287 14.03 7.69 7.10
CA TYR A 287 13.17 8.23 8.15
C TYR A 287 11.89 8.90 7.62
N ALA A 288 11.87 9.34 6.36
CA ALA A 288 10.65 9.85 5.72
C ALA A 288 9.55 8.78 5.62
N ASP A 289 9.90 7.49 5.58
CA ASP A 289 8.94 6.38 5.59
C ASP A 289 8.12 6.33 6.90
N GLY A 290 8.60 6.98 7.97
CA GLY A 290 7.92 7.09 9.25
C GLY A 290 7.03 8.33 9.42
N TYR A 291 7.09 9.31 8.53
CA TYR A 291 6.39 10.59 8.73
C TYR A 291 4.88 10.46 8.74
N GLY A 292 4.30 9.59 7.90
CA GLY A 292 2.86 9.33 7.93
C GLY A 292 2.38 8.81 9.30
N ILE A 293 3.17 7.94 9.94
CA ILE A 293 2.89 7.43 11.29
C ILE A 293 2.98 8.56 12.32
N LEU A 294 4.01 9.41 12.24
CA LEU A 294 4.23 10.52 13.17
C LEU A 294 3.17 11.64 13.04
N LEU A 295 2.76 12.00 11.81
CA LEU A 295 1.67 12.96 11.57
C LEU A 295 0.35 12.48 12.20
N VAL A 296 0.06 11.20 12.03
CA VAL A 296 -1.10 10.58 12.68
C VAL A 296 -0.94 10.52 14.19
N GLY A 297 0.26 10.22 14.69
CA GLY A 297 0.58 10.27 16.12
C GLY A 297 0.29 11.64 16.73
N ALA A 298 0.67 12.72 16.02
CA ALA A 298 0.39 14.08 16.45
C ALA A 298 -1.11 14.39 16.52
N SER A 299 -1.85 14.05 15.46
CA SER A 299 -3.27 14.41 15.33
C SER A 299 -4.22 13.51 16.12
N LYS A 300 -3.91 12.22 16.30
CA LYS A 300 -4.82 11.21 16.88
C LYS A 300 -4.33 10.64 18.21
N LEU A 301 -3.02 10.64 18.47
CA LEU A 301 -2.43 10.01 19.66
C LEU A 301 -1.77 11.00 20.63
N LYS A 302 -1.97 12.31 20.45
CA LYS A 302 -1.43 13.38 21.30
C LYS A 302 0.11 13.37 21.39
N CYS A 303 0.79 12.96 20.33
CA CYS A 303 2.24 13.02 20.24
C CYS A 303 2.69 14.46 19.89
N ASN A 304 2.84 15.32 20.91
CA ASN A 304 3.20 16.72 20.70
C ASN A 304 4.57 16.91 20.01
N SER A 305 5.54 16.04 20.31
CA SER A 305 6.89 16.07 19.76
C SER A 305 7.01 15.51 18.33
N CYS A 306 5.96 14.86 17.80
CA CYS A 306 6.00 14.25 16.47
C CYS A 306 6.20 15.30 15.37
N ILE A 307 5.45 16.40 15.41
CA ILE A 307 5.56 17.48 14.41
C ILE A 307 6.92 18.17 14.50
N ASP A 308 7.41 18.41 15.71
CA ASP A 308 8.72 19.04 15.93
C ASP A 308 9.85 18.19 15.33
N PHE A 309 9.79 16.87 15.49
CA PHE A 309 10.74 15.96 14.87
C PHE A 309 10.68 16.04 13.34
N ILE A 310 9.48 16.01 12.73
CA ILE A 310 9.34 16.10 11.27
C ILE A 310 9.90 17.44 10.76
N LYS A 311 9.48 18.57 11.34
CA LYS A 311 9.95 19.91 10.96
C LYS A 311 11.47 20.03 11.05
N LYS A 312 12.07 19.50 12.12
CA LYS A 312 13.53 19.53 12.31
C LYS A 312 14.27 18.75 11.21
N ASN A 313 13.72 17.65 10.71
CA ASN A 313 14.39 16.81 9.72
C ASN A 313 14.08 17.21 8.26
N GLU A 314 12.89 17.74 7.98
CA GLU A 314 12.53 18.27 6.65
C GLU A 314 13.10 19.69 6.42
N GLY A 315 13.35 20.45 7.50
CA GLY A 315 13.83 21.82 7.42
C GLY A 315 12.83 22.73 6.68
N GLU A 316 13.35 23.62 5.83
CA GLU A 316 12.54 24.56 5.03
C GLU A 316 11.58 23.88 4.04
N LYS A 317 11.77 22.58 3.77
CA LYS A 317 10.89 21.82 2.86
C LYS A 317 9.58 21.43 3.51
N TYR A 318 9.45 21.47 4.84
CA TYR A 318 8.23 21.01 5.53
C TYR A 318 6.97 21.66 4.95
N ASP A 319 6.91 23.00 4.92
CA ASP A 319 5.74 23.77 4.49
C ASP A 319 5.43 23.65 2.98
N THR A 320 6.39 23.19 2.18
CA THR A 320 6.25 23.04 0.72
C THR A 320 6.18 21.58 0.25
N SER A 321 6.45 20.64 1.16
CA SER A 321 6.37 19.21 0.91
C SER A 321 4.92 18.73 0.98
N LYS A 322 4.65 17.56 0.36
CA LYS A 322 3.37 16.87 0.56
C LYS A 322 3.08 16.59 2.04
N VAL A 323 4.12 16.43 2.86
CA VAL A 323 3.99 16.12 4.30
C VAL A 323 3.41 17.32 5.06
N GLY A 324 3.73 18.55 4.67
CA GLY A 324 3.14 19.76 5.28
C GLY A 324 1.74 20.11 4.77
N LEU A 325 1.29 19.49 3.68
CA LEU A 325 -0.03 19.70 3.07
C LEU A 325 -1.10 18.68 3.51
N LEU A 326 -0.68 17.60 4.18
CA LEU A 326 -1.53 16.50 4.66
C LEU A 326 -1.90 16.67 6.14
#